data_AF-A0A955WF53-F1
#
_entry.id   AF-A0A955WF53-F1
#
_cell.length_a   1.000
_cell.length_b   1.000
_cell.length_c   1.000
_cell.angle_alpha   90.00
_cell.angle_beta   90.00
_cell.angle_gamma   90.00
#
_symmetry.space_group_name_H-M   'P 1'
#
loop_
_entity.id
_entity.type
_entity.pdbx_description
1 polymer ?
#
loop_
_entity_poly.entity_id
_entity_poly.type
_entity_poly.pdbx_seq_one_letter_code
_entity_poly.pdbx_strand_id
1 'polypeptide(L)'
;MSKIKKRKPRPAQARSGAQRTPAWLVPFNEAGNAGVYIHKHGTSNDHSACGPVVMCCERAAPAYAALAPDLHQHVASYQMQRADHLCTWLDGGVQAMYFVLCDPDDAHAIYQFGLPEPAARELLLGKVPHSAYRLADRRYRADDLADVPALRQSSDA
;
A
#
# COMPACT_ATOMS: atom_id res chain seq x y z
N MET A 1 1.20 -59.98 21.00
CA MET A 1 2.43 -59.22 20.68
C MET A 1 2.35 -58.72 19.24
N SER A 2 1.94 -57.46 19.02
CA SER A 2 1.78 -56.90 17.67
C SER A 2 2.99 -56.05 17.29
N LYS A 3 3.69 -56.41 16.20
CA LYS A 3 4.87 -55.69 15.69
C LYS A 3 4.41 -54.49 14.84
N ILE A 4 4.65 -53.27 15.34
CA ILE A 4 4.45 -52.02 14.59
C ILE A 4 5.58 -51.87 13.57
N LYS A 5 5.25 -51.92 12.28
CA LYS A 5 6.20 -51.65 11.18
C LYS A 5 6.49 -50.14 11.12
N LYS A 6 7.72 -49.74 11.43
CA LYS A 6 8.21 -48.36 11.26
C LYS A 6 8.22 -48.00 9.77
N ARG A 7 7.38 -47.04 9.37
CA ARG A 7 7.41 -46.44 8.02
C ARG A 7 8.61 -45.49 7.91
N LYS A 8 9.40 -45.60 6.84
CA LYS A 8 10.46 -44.63 6.51
C LYS A 8 9.84 -43.26 6.19
N PRO A 9 10.43 -42.15 6.66
CA PRO A 9 9.97 -40.81 6.29
C PRO A 9 10.19 -40.58 4.79
N ARG A 10 9.15 -40.09 4.13
CA ARG A 10 9.18 -39.65 2.73
C ARG A 10 10.02 -38.36 2.67
N PRO A 11 10.95 -38.20 1.72
CA PRO A 11 11.70 -36.95 1.60
C PRO A 11 10.72 -35.80 1.33
N ALA A 12 10.81 -34.74 2.13
CA ALA A 12 10.06 -33.52 1.93
C ALA A 12 10.44 -32.96 0.56
N GLN A 13 9.48 -32.94 -0.36
CA GLN A 13 9.65 -32.23 -1.63
C GLN A 13 9.88 -30.76 -1.29
N ALA A 14 11.10 -30.28 -1.57
CA ALA A 14 11.40 -28.86 -1.60
C ALA A 14 10.46 -28.23 -2.62
N ARG A 15 9.45 -27.50 -2.13
CA ARG A 15 8.63 -26.63 -2.97
C ARG A 15 9.57 -25.56 -3.52
N SER A 16 9.92 -25.68 -4.80
CA SER A 16 10.50 -24.61 -5.60
C SER A 16 9.49 -23.47 -5.65
N GLY A 17 9.51 -22.62 -4.62
CA GLY A 17 8.66 -21.45 -4.52
C GLY A 17 9.18 -20.40 -5.49
N ALA A 18 8.60 -20.32 -6.68
CA ALA A 18 8.65 -19.08 -7.45
C ALA A 18 8.21 -17.96 -6.49
N GLN A 19 9.12 -17.04 -6.20
CA GLN A 19 8.88 -15.95 -5.26
C GLN A 19 7.74 -15.11 -5.86
N ARG A 20 6.52 -15.30 -5.34
CA ARG A 20 5.35 -14.57 -5.83
C ARG A 20 5.63 -13.09 -5.65
N THR A 21 5.58 -12.34 -6.75
CA THR A 21 5.68 -10.88 -6.72
C THR A 21 4.64 -10.35 -5.72
N PRO A 22 5.03 -9.45 -4.79
CA PRO A 22 4.08 -8.84 -3.86
C PRO A 22 2.91 -8.21 -4.63
N ALA A 23 1.73 -8.22 -4.02
CA ALA A 23 0.57 -7.52 -4.54
C ALA A 23 0.16 -6.44 -3.53
N TRP A 24 -0.30 -5.32 -4.07
CA TRP A 24 -0.67 -4.12 -3.33
C TRP A 24 -2.11 -3.76 -3.66
N LEU A 25 -2.86 -3.28 -2.68
CA LEU A 25 -4.22 -2.83 -2.90
C LEU A 25 -4.20 -1.39 -3.40
N VAL A 26 -4.93 -1.12 -4.47
CA VAL A 26 -4.99 0.20 -5.10
C VAL A 26 -6.45 0.64 -5.25
N PRO A 27 -6.85 1.83 -4.81
CA PRO A 27 -8.17 2.38 -5.07
C PRO A 27 -8.31 2.87 -6.51
N PHE A 28 -9.49 2.64 -7.08
CA PHE A 28 -9.89 3.07 -8.41
C PHE A 28 -11.24 3.78 -8.35
N ASN A 29 -11.38 4.84 -9.15
CA ASN A 29 -12.65 5.53 -9.34
C ASN A 29 -13.57 4.80 -10.35
N GLU A 30 -14.77 5.32 -10.59
CA GLU A 30 -15.73 4.72 -11.54
C GLU A 30 -15.22 4.70 -12.99
N ALA A 31 -14.36 5.65 -13.38
CA ALA A 31 -13.74 5.70 -14.69
C ALA A 31 -12.59 4.68 -14.86
N GLY A 32 -12.22 3.94 -13.81
CA GLY A 32 -11.11 3.01 -13.81
C GLY A 32 -9.73 3.65 -13.66
N ASN A 33 -9.67 4.93 -13.27
CA ASN A 33 -8.42 5.59 -12.94
C ASN A 33 -8.01 5.25 -11.51
N ALA A 34 -6.74 4.85 -11.33
CA ALA A 34 -6.17 4.64 -10.01
C ALA A 34 -5.93 6.00 -9.33
N GLY A 35 -6.36 6.16 -8.09
CA GLY A 35 -6.24 7.46 -7.42
C GLY A 35 -6.87 7.54 -6.05
N VAL A 36 -6.64 8.67 -5.38
CA VAL A 36 -6.83 8.98 -3.94
C VAL A 36 -5.53 8.84 -3.14
N TYR A 37 -4.64 9.80 -3.31
CA TYR A 37 -3.49 10.00 -2.43
C TYR A 37 -3.70 11.24 -1.57
N ILE A 38 -3.35 11.12 -0.30
CA ILE A 38 -3.26 12.24 0.63
C ILE A 38 -1.77 12.57 0.69
N HIS A 39 -1.37 13.83 0.53
CA HIS A 39 -0.01 14.25 0.83
C HIS A 39 0.03 15.74 1.18
N LYS A 40 1.08 16.17 1.87
CA LYS A 40 1.28 17.59 2.20
C LYS A 40 1.77 18.32 0.96
N HIS A 41 1.05 19.35 0.53
CA HIS A 41 1.46 20.18 -0.61
C HIS A 41 2.73 20.97 -0.29
N GLY A 42 3.60 21.08 -1.31
CA GLY A 42 4.58 22.15 -1.39
C GLY A 42 3.96 23.42 -1.97
N THR A 43 4.74 24.28 -2.62
CA THR A 43 4.24 25.49 -3.29
C THR A 43 3.63 25.24 -4.68
N SER A 44 3.64 24.00 -5.17
CA SER A 44 3.08 23.61 -6.46
C SER A 44 1.85 22.72 -6.29
N ASN A 45 0.85 22.95 -7.14
CA ASN A 45 -0.35 22.12 -7.28
C ASN A 45 -0.29 21.22 -8.53
N ASP A 46 0.89 21.06 -9.14
CA ASP A 46 1.06 20.11 -10.24
C ASP A 46 1.27 18.69 -9.70
N HIS A 47 0.34 17.80 -10.03
CA HIS A 47 0.35 16.40 -9.64
C HIS A 47 0.49 15.43 -10.83
N SER A 48 0.84 15.93 -12.01
CA SER A 48 0.94 15.12 -13.25
C SER A 48 1.93 13.94 -13.14
N ALA A 49 2.94 14.05 -12.26
CA ALA A 49 3.92 13.01 -12.00
C ALA A 49 3.66 12.18 -10.73
N CYS A 50 2.55 12.43 -10.03
CA CYS A 50 2.18 11.70 -8.82
C CYS A 50 1.52 10.36 -9.17
N GLY A 51 2.03 9.29 -8.58
CA GLY A 51 1.45 7.96 -8.68
C GLY A 51 0.25 7.79 -7.74
N PRO A 52 -0.40 6.62 -7.81
CA PRO A 52 -1.52 6.28 -6.93
C PRO A 52 -1.06 6.17 -5.46
N VAL A 53 -2.06 6.05 -4.58
CA VAL A 53 -1.83 5.36 -3.32
C VAL A 53 -1.81 3.84 -3.53
N VAL A 54 -0.92 3.17 -2.82
CA VAL A 54 -0.83 1.71 -2.77
C VAL A 54 -0.83 1.28 -1.30
N MET A 55 -1.65 0.29 -0.97
CA MET A 55 -1.84 -0.16 0.42
C MET A 55 -1.35 -1.58 0.58
N CYS A 56 -0.81 -1.90 1.76
CA CYS A 56 -0.28 -3.24 2.00
C CYS A 56 -1.37 -4.33 2.00
N CYS A 57 -2.62 -3.99 2.35
CA CYS A 57 -3.78 -4.90 2.32
C CYS A 57 -5.10 -4.14 2.57
N GLU A 58 -6.23 -4.84 2.46
CA GLU A 58 -7.59 -4.33 2.71
C GLU A 58 -7.79 -3.74 4.11
N ARG A 59 -7.03 -4.22 5.11
CA ARG A 59 -7.11 -3.67 6.48
C ARG A 59 -6.74 -2.20 6.55
N ALA A 60 -5.87 -1.70 5.66
CA ALA A 60 -5.46 -0.30 5.67
C ALA A 60 -6.55 0.63 5.12
N ALA A 61 -7.45 0.13 4.27
CA ALA A 61 -8.39 0.96 3.53
C ALA A 61 -9.36 1.74 4.43
N PRO A 62 -10.01 1.16 5.46
CA PRO A 62 -10.93 1.91 6.32
C PRO A 62 -10.25 3.06 7.08
N ALA A 63 -9.07 2.81 7.64
CA ALA A 63 -8.32 3.84 8.39
C ALA A 63 -7.82 4.95 7.47
N TYR A 64 -7.40 4.60 6.25
CA TYR A 64 -7.00 5.58 5.25
C TYR A 64 -8.19 6.40 4.72
N ALA A 65 -9.34 5.76 4.51
CA ALA A 65 -10.57 6.43 4.12
C ALA A 65 -11.04 7.45 5.17
N ALA A 66 -10.87 7.12 6.46
CA ALA A 66 -11.20 8.03 7.54
C ALA A 66 -10.34 9.32 7.53
N LEU A 67 -9.09 9.28 7.02
CA LEU A 67 -8.20 10.46 6.96
C LEU A 67 -8.80 11.58 6.11
N ALA A 68 -9.45 11.24 5.00
CA ALA A 68 -10.06 12.20 4.08
C ALA A 68 -11.31 11.57 3.42
N PRO A 69 -12.44 11.55 4.14
CA PRO A 69 -13.66 10.88 3.68
C PRO A 69 -14.22 11.47 2.37
N ASP A 70 -14.03 12.77 2.18
CA ASP A 70 -14.39 13.54 0.99
C ASP A 70 -13.63 13.08 -0.25
N LEU A 71 -12.35 12.69 -0.13
CA LEU A 71 -11.59 12.16 -1.26
C LEU A 71 -12.03 10.73 -1.59
N HIS A 72 -12.34 9.97 -0.53
CA HIS A 72 -12.68 8.56 -0.65
C HIS A 72 -14.10 8.31 -1.15
N GLN A 73 -14.98 9.32 -1.15
CA GLN A 73 -16.31 9.20 -1.76
C GLN A 73 -16.26 8.88 -3.26
N HIS A 74 -15.13 9.17 -3.92
CA HIS A 74 -14.91 8.91 -5.34
C HIS A 74 -14.27 7.53 -5.62
N VAL A 75 -13.96 6.75 -4.58
CA VAL A 75 -13.42 5.40 -4.75
C VAL A 75 -14.56 4.44 -5.03
N ALA A 76 -14.56 3.85 -6.23
CA ALA A 76 -15.53 2.86 -6.65
C ALA A 76 -15.10 1.44 -6.27
N SER A 77 -13.80 1.15 -6.33
CA SER A 77 -13.28 -0.18 -6.01
C SER A 77 -11.85 -0.14 -5.46
N TYR A 78 -11.49 -1.17 -4.70
CA TYR A 78 -10.12 -1.47 -4.32
C TYR A 78 -9.69 -2.76 -5.01
N GLN A 79 -8.57 -2.72 -5.72
CA GLN A 79 -8.10 -3.85 -6.53
C GLN A 79 -6.67 -4.23 -6.18
N MET A 80 -6.40 -5.53 -6.09
CA MET A 80 -5.05 -6.04 -5.89
C MET A 80 -4.26 -5.97 -7.19
N GLN A 81 -3.20 -5.16 -7.18
CA GLN A 81 -2.29 -4.98 -8.29
C GLN A 81 -0.94 -5.61 -7.98
N ARG A 82 -0.38 -6.33 -8.94
CA ARG A 82 0.96 -6.92 -8.77
C ARG A 82 2.02 -5.82 -8.79
N ALA A 83 3.06 -5.97 -7.97
CA ALA A 83 4.13 -4.98 -7.89
C ALA A 83 4.85 -4.73 -9.21
N ASP A 84 5.00 -5.75 -10.06
CA ASP A 84 5.60 -5.59 -11.39
C ASP A 84 4.72 -4.76 -12.33
N HIS A 85 3.39 -4.90 -12.24
CA HIS A 85 2.47 -4.02 -12.97
C HIS A 85 2.57 -2.56 -12.48
N LEU A 86 2.64 -2.35 -11.16
CA LEU A 86 2.80 -1.00 -10.61
C LEU A 86 4.14 -0.36 -11.00
N CYS A 87 5.21 -1.17 -11.10
CA CYS A 87 6.49 -0.69 -11.60
C CYS A 87 6.40 -0.15 -13.03
N THR A 88 5.49 -0.65 -13.88
CA THR A 88 5.33 -0.09 -15.23
C THR A 88 4.75 1.32 -15.22
N TRP A 89 4.13 1.76 -14.13
CA TRP A 89 3.65 3.14 -13.98
C TRP A 89 4.83 4.09 -13.68
N LEU A 90 5.80 3.63 -12.87
CA LEU A 90 7.08 4.33 -12.68
C LEU A 90 7.83 4.45 -14.01
N ASP A 91 7.91 3.34 -14.76
CA ASP A 91 8.51 3.34 -16.12
C ASP A 91 7.76 4.30 -17.08
N GLY A 92 6.48 4.56 -16.82
CA GLY A 92 5.62 5.47 -17.58
C GLY A 92 5.69 6.94 -17.19
N GLY A 93 6.57 7.32 -16.26
CA GLY A 93 6.80 8.72 -15.87
C GLY A 93 6.25 9.12 -14.50
N VAL A 94 5.67 8.20 -13.73
CA VAL A 94 5.36 8.43 -12.32
C VAL A 94 6.67 8.57 -11.54
N GLN A 95 6.84 9.71 -10.86
CA GLN A 95 8.08 10.00 -10.12
C GLN A 95 8.00 9.63 -8.63
N ALA A 96 6.79 9.51 -8.09
CA ALA A 96 6.57 9.15 -6.69
C ALA A 96 5.31 8.29 -6.53
N MET A 97 5.33 7.39 -5.54
CA MET A 97 4.14 6.64 -5.11
C MET A 97 3.88 6.85 -3.63
N TYR A 98 2.62 6.73 -3.25
CA TYR A 98 2.18 6.92 -1.87
C TYR A 98 1.80 5.58 -1.27
N PHE A 99 2.35 5.30 -0.10
CA PHE A 99 2.19 4.01 0.57
C PHE A 99 1.36 4.18 1.82
N VAL A 100 0.48 3.20 2.04
CA VAL A 100 -0.28 3.04 3.28
C VAL A 100 -0.01 1.65 3.84
N LEU A 101 0.61 1.61 5.02
CA LEU A 101 0.93 0.37 5.70
C LEU A 101 0.11 0.26 6.97
N CYS A 102 -0.50 -0.89 7.23
CA CYS A 102 -1.15 -1.13 8.52
C CYS A 102 -0.12 -1.13 9.65
N ASP A 103 -0.53 -0.61 10.81
CA ASP A 103 0.11 -0.91 12.07
C ASP A 103 -0.15 -2.37 12.45
N PRO A 104 0.87 -3.18 12.76
CA PRO A 104 0.68 -4.57 13.17
C PRO A 104 -0.01 -4.70 14.53
N ASP A 105 0.13 -3.70 15.39
CA ASP A 105 -0.25 -3.73 16.81
C ASP A 105 -1.54 -2.92 17.09
N ASP A 106 -1.98 -2.09 16.15
CA ASP A 106 -3.20 -1.28 16.25
C ASP A 106 -4.04 -1.37 14.96
N ALA A 107 -5.22 -1.97 15.08
CA ALA A 107 -6.13 -2.19 13.94
C ALA A 107 -6.69 -0.89 13.34
N HIS A 108 -6.61 0.23 14.08
CA HIS A 108 -7.14 1.53 13.66
C HIS A 108 -6.05 2.52 13.24
N ALA A 109 -4.79 2.07 13.24
CA ALA A 109 -3.65 2.89 12.86
C ALA A 109 -2.99 2.42 11.55
N ILE A 110 -2.51 3.40 10.80
CA ILE A 110 -1.77 3.23 9.56
C ILE A 110 -0.53 4.12 9.55
N TYR A 111 0.44 3.74 8.74
CA TYR A 111 1.58 4.56 8.37
C TYR A 111 1.38 5.03 6.94
N GLN A 112 1.51 6.33 6.69
CA GLN A 112 1.25 6.93 5.39
C GLN A 112 2.41 7.83 4.97
N PHE A 113 2.95 7.61 3.77
CA PHE A 113 4.13 8.32 3.28
C PHE A 113 4.28 8.24 1.76
N GLY A 114 4.97 9.22 1.17
CA GLY A 114 5.40 9.18 -0.23
C GLY A 114 6.85 8.71 -0.35
N LEU A 115 7.17 7.97 -1.42
CA LEU A 115 8.54 7.65 -1.80
C LEU A 115 8.78 8.05 -3.25
N PRO A 116 9.92 8.69 -3.56
CA PRO A 116 10.35 8.88 -4.93
C PRO A 116 10.82 7.55 -5.53
N GLU A 117 10.87 7.47 -6.86
CA GLU A 117 11.75 6.50 -7.52
C GLU A 117 13.23 6.82 -7.19
N PRO A 118 14.11 5.85 -6.87
CA PRO A 118 13.96 4.39 -6.93
C PRO A 118 13.37 3.71 -5.68
N ALA A 119 13.24 4.42 -4.55
CA ALA A 119 12.83 3.81 -3.28
C ALA A 119 11.42 3.18 -3.35
N ALA A 120 10.48 3.81 -4.07
CA ALA A 120 9.16 3.24 -4.31
C ALA A 120 9.22 1.86 -4.99
N ARG A 121 10.08 1.71 -6.01
CA ARG A 121 10.28 0.46 -6.74
C ARG A 121 10.82 -0.65 -5.83
N GLU A 122 11.78 -0.32 -4.98
CA GLU A 122 12.37 -1.28 -4.04
C GLU A 122 11.36 -1.78 -3.02
N LEU A 123 10.52 -0.89 -2.49
CA LEU A 123 9.46 -1.26 -1.58
C LEU A 123 8.38 -2.11 -2.27
N LEU A 124 7.91 -1.69 -3.46
CA LEU A 124 6.92 -2.44 -4.24
C LEU A 124 7.36 -3.90 -4.47
N LEU A 125 8.60 -4.08 -4.92
CA LEU A 125 9.17 -5.39 -5.24
C LEU A 125 9.59 -6.19 -3.99
N GLY A 126 9.37 -5.65 -2.79
CA GLY A 126 9.71 -6.32 -1.53
C GLY A 126 11.21 -6.49 -1.29
N LYS A 127 12.05 -5.66 -1.95
CA LYS A 127 13.50 -5.62 -1.68
C LYS A 127 13.79 -5.00 -0.31
N VAL A 128 12.91 -4.11 0.14
CA VAL A 128 12.94 -3.51 1.48
C VAL A 128 11.68 -3.94 2.23
N PRO A 129 11.78 -4.41 3.49
CA PRO A 129 10.62 -4.79 4.27
C PRO A 129 9.78 -3.57 4.69
N HIS A 130 8.46 -3.76 4.78
CA HIS A 130 7.51 -2.71 5.20
C HIS A 130 7.87 -2.08 6.56
N SER A 131 8.45 -2.87 7.48
CA SER A 131 8.85 -2.41 8.82
C SER A 131 9.86 -1.27 8.80
N ALA A 132 10.66 -1.15 7.74
CA ALA A 132 11.63 -0.04 7.59
C ALA A 132 10.95 1.34 7.46
N TYR A 133 9.67 1.37 7.11
CA TYR A 133 8.92 2.61 6.87
C TYR A 133 7.81 2.87 7.91
N ARG A 134 7.75 2.07 8.99
CA ARG A 134 6.81 2.28 10.11
C ARG A 134 7.39 3.28 11.12
N LEU A 135 7.50 4.54 10.70
CA LEU A 135 8.05 5.62 11.51
C LEU A 135 6.93 6.36 12.26
N ALA A 136 7.18 6.71 13.52
CA ALA A 136 6.17 7.28 14.41
C ALA A 136 5.60 8.62 13.91
N ASP A 137 6.41 9.44 13.23
CA ASP A 137 6.04 10.73 12.65
C ASP A 137 5.10 10.62 11.43
N ARG A 138 4.88 9.39 10.95
CA ARG A 138 4.03 9.07 9.79
C ARG A 138 2.85 8.18 10.17
N ARG A 139 2.65 7.96 11.47
CA ARG A 139 1.59 7.12 12.02
C ARG A 139 0.35 7.96 12.24
N TYR A 140 -0.76 7.49 11.70
CA TYR A 140 -2.08 8.11 11.84
C TYR A 140 -3.04 7.10 12.43
N ARG A 141 -3.88 7.54 13.35
CA ARG A 141 -5.02 6.78 13.85
C ARG A 141 -6.29 7.45 13.37
N ALA A 142 -7.27 6.65 12.93
CA ALA A 142 -8.56 7.19 12.48
C ALA A 142 -9.23 8.07 13.56
N ASP A 143 -9.03 7.76 14.84
CA ASP A 143 -9.64 8.48 15.96
C ASP A 143 -8.95 9.83 16.27
N ASP A 144 -7.72 10.05 15.80
CA ASP A 144 -6.93 11.26 16.10
C ASP A 144 -7.23 12.42 15.11
N LEU A 145 -8.17 12.22 14.18
CA LEU A 145 -8.42 13.13 13.04
C LEU A 145 -9.36 14.30 13.32
N ALA A 146 -9.92 14.38 14.52
CA ALA A 146 -10.72 15.54 14.93
C ALA A 146 -9.88 16.84 14.92
N ASP A 147 -8.55 16.74 15.01
CA ASP A 147 -7.64 17.86 15.22
C ASP A 147 -6.55 18.05 14.13
N VAL A 148 -6.59 17.35 12.99
CA VAL A 148 -5.57 17.50 11.93
C VAL A 148 -5.98 18.58 10.92
N PRO A 149 -5.34 19.77 10.89
CA PRO A 149 -5.66 20.81 9.92
C PRO A 149 -4.97 20.49 8.58
N ALA A 150 -5.73 20.53 7.48
CA ALA A 150 -5.27 20.63 6.10
C ALA A 150 -4.59 19.39 5.44
N LEU A 151 -5.29 18.26 5.34
CA LEU A 151 -4.96 17.15 4.42
C LEU A 151 -6.03 16.90 3.34
N ARG A 152 -6.96 17.84 3.15
CA ARG A 152 -8.20 17.63 2.38
C ARG A 152 -8.19 18.36 1.04
N GLN A 153 -7.71 17.75 -0.06
CA GLN A 153 -8.09 18.10 -1.44
C GLN A 153 -7.93 16.90 -2.40
N SER A 154 -8.89 16.71 -3.30
CA SER A 154 -8.90 15.68 -4.36
C SER A 154 -8.24 16.22 -5.61
N SER A 155 -7.43 15.40 -6.27
CA SER A 155 -7.10 15.63 -7.67
C SER A 155 -8.25 15.09 -8.52
N ASP A 156 -9.21 15.94 -8.86
CA ASP A 156 -10.01 15.75 -10.08
C ASP A 156 -9.08 15.99 -11.28
N ALA A 157 -8.62 14.88 -11.88
CA ALA A 157 -7.97 14.86 -13.18
C ALA A 157 -8.59 13.76 -14.04
#